data_AF-A0A4Q7DUQ6-F1
#
_entry.id   AF-A0A4Q7DUQ6-F1
#
_cell.length_a   1.000
_cell.length_b   1.000
_cell.length_c   1.000
_cell.angle_alpha   90.00
_cell.angle_beta   90.00
_cell.angle_gamma   90.00
#
_symmetry.space_group_name_H-M   'P 1'
#
loop_
_entity.id
_entity.type
_entity.pdbx_description
1 polymer ?
#
loop_
_entity_poly.entity_id
_entity_poly.type
_entity_poly.pdbx_seq_one_letter_code
_entity_poly.pdbx_strand_id
1 'polypeptide(L)'
;MRETEIIGQFFARDEAALTSVQSEYGAYCSTIARNILWDKEDVEECLNDTWLKAWNTIPPKRPQSLLAYLGRVTRNGSLNMVRDQNRQKRAGDQYTTSLDEIGELSGAVQGQAELEGIESSALTEIINDFLAGLPKEKRIIFVQRYFYMDAISDIAAANGMTVSAVKVSLLRMRRKLGKKLQEEKYI
;
A
#
# COMPACT_ATOMS: atom_id res chain seq x y z
N MET A 1 -23.38 -2.46 -1.73
CA MET A 1 -23.88 -2.57 -0.33
C MET A 1 -23.33 -1.39 0.46
N ARG A 2 -23.92 -0.91 1.56
CA ARG A 2 -23.31 0.21 2.30
C ARG A 2 -22.14 -0.28 3.16
N GLU A 3 -21.04 0.47 3.21
CA GLU A 3 -19.87 0.16 4.04
C GLU A 3 -20.25 -0.11 5.52
N THR A 4 -21.20 0.66 6.06
CA THR A 4 -21.68 0.49 7.44
C THR A 4 -22.37 -0.84 7.68
N GLU A 5 -23.02 -1.42 6.67
CA GLU A 5 -23.69 -2.72 6.76
C GLU A 5 -22.64 -3.84 6.82
N ILE A 6 -21.63 -3.78 5.96
CA ILE A 6 -20.51 -4.74 5.95
C ILE A 6 -19.78 -4.72 7.30
N ILE A 7 -19.48 -3.52 7.84
CA ILE A 7 -18.89 -3.40 9.19
C ILE A 7 -19.81 -4.00 10.25
N GLY A 8 -21.13 -3.79 10.14
CA GLY A 8 -22.11 -4.40 11.04
C GLY A 8 -22.06 -5.93 11.04
N GLN A 9 -21.97 -6.54 9.86
CA GLN A 9 -21.85 -8.00 9.70
C GLN A 9 -20.56 -8.53 10.37
N PHE A 10 -19.41 -7.86 10.16
CA PHE A 10 -18.17 -8.22 10.86
C PHE A 10 -18.32 -8.17 12.38
N PHE A 11 -18.94 -7.10 12.92
CA PHE A 11 -19.20 -6.96 14.35
C PHE A 11 -20.12 -8.05 14.91
N ALA A 12 -21.09 -8.49 14.12
CA ALA A 12 -21.99 -9.57 14.47
C ALA A 12 -21.37 -10.98 14.32
N ARG A 13 -20.15 -11.08 13.77
CA ARG A 13 -19.54 -12.35 13.34
C ARG A 13 -20.43 -13.14 12.38
N ASP A 14 -21.14 -12.42 11.51
CA ASP A 14 -21.93 -12.99 10.43
C ASP A 14 -21.02 -13.38 9.27
N GLU A 15 -21.02 -14.65 8.87
CA GLU A 15 -20.21 -15.17 7.76
C GLU A 15 -20.51 -14.45 6.43
N ALA A 16 -21.72 -13.88 6.27
CA ALA A 16 -22.07 -13.06 5.13
C ALA A 16 -21.18 -11.82 4.96
N ALA A 17 -20.46 -11.40 6.02
CA ALA A 17 -19.47 -10.33 5.96
C ALA A 17 -18.37 -10.63 4.92
N LEU A 18 -17.92 -11.89 4.81
CA LEU A 18 -16.85 -12.28 3.88
C LEU A 18 -17.31 -12.18 2.43
N THR A 19 -18.50 -12.70 2.12
CA THR A 19 -19.08 -12.57 0.78
C THR A 19 -19.32 -11.10 0.42
N SER A 20 -19.83 -10.32 1.37
CA SER A 20 -20.16 -8.90 1.15
C SER A 20 -18.90 -8.05 0.93
N VAL A 21 -17.86 -8.25 1.74
CA VAL A 21 -16.59 -7.50 1.60
C VAL A 21 -15.85 -7.87 0.32
N GLN A 22 -15.87 -9.16 -0.06
CA GLN A 22 -15.24 -9.62 -1.30
C GLN A 22 -15.96 -9.06 -2.52
N SER A 23 -17.30 -9.06 -2.51
CA SER A 23 -18.08 -8.50 -3.61
C SER A 23 -17.85 -7.01 -3.80
N GLU A 24 -17.75 -6.24 -2.70
CA GLU A 24 -17.64 -4.77 -2.76
C GLU A 24 -16.19 -4.30 -2.97
N TYR A 25 -15.21 -4.95 -2.33
CA TYR A 25 -13.81 -4.49 -2.29
C TYR A 25 -12.81 -5.43 -2.97
N GLY A 26 -13.26 -6.58 -3.49
CA GLY A 26 -12.39 -7.59 -4.09
C GLY A 26 -11.61 -7.07 -5.29
N ALA A 27 -12.28 -6.38 -6.24
CA ALA A 27 -11.61 -5.79 -7.39
C ALA A 27 -10.60 -4.71 -6.98
N TYR A 28 -10.95 -3.88 -6.00
CA TYR A 28 -10.08 -2.84 -5.46
C TYR A 28 -8.80 -3.41 -4.83
N CYS A 29 -8.94 -4.38 -3.93
CA CYS A 29 -7.80 -5.01 -3.27
C CYS A 29 -6.97 -5.81 -4.28
N SER A 30 -7.63 -6.50 -5.23
CA SER A 30 -6.95 -7.27 -6.27
C SER A 30 -6.06 -6.40 -7.15
N THR A 31 -6.49 -5.18 -7.50
CA THR A 31 -5.66 -4.22 -8.25
C THR A 31 -4.42 -3.82 -7.46
N ILE A 32 -4.57 -3.52 -6.16
CA ILE A 32 -3.43 -3.18 -5.30
C ILE A 32 -2.43 -4.34 -5.24
N ALA A 33 -2.91 -5.56 -5.01
CA ALA A 33 -2.06 -6.74 -4.93
C ALA A 33 -1.33 -7.01 -6.26
N ARG A 34 -2.03 -6.92 -7.41
CA ARG A 34 -1.44 -7.10 -8.75
C ARG A 34 -0.41 -6.06 -9.14
N ASN A 35 -0.46 -4.86 -8.55
CA ASN A 35 0.57 -3.86 -8.75
C ASN A 35 1.89 -4.20 -8.04
N ILE A 36 1.89 -5.20 -7.14
CA ILE A 36 3.02 -5.57 -6.28
C ILE A 36 3.48 -7.01 -6.54
N LEU A 37 2.54 -7.92 -6.72
CA LEU A 37 2.75 -9.37 -6.90
C LEU A 37 2.66 -9.72 -8.39
N TRP A 38 3.44 -10.73 -8.80
CA TRP A 38 3.62 -11.05 -10.22
C TRP A 38 2.66 -12.12 -10.73
N ASP A 39 2.49 -13.21 -9.99
CA ASP A 39 1.60 -14.30 -10.38
C ASP A 39 0.23 -14.18 -9.71
N LYS A 40 -0.71 -14.95 -10.26
CA LYS A 40 -2.11 -14.92 -9.86
C LYS A 40 -2.33 -15.64 -8.52
N GLU A 41 -1.57 -16.70 -8.25
CA GLU A 41 -1.70 -17.48 -7.02
C GLU A 41 -1.35 -16.64 -5.79
N ASP A 42 -0.24 -15.90 -5.84
CA ASP A 42 0.19 -14.96 -4.80
C ASP A 42 -0.88 -13.88 -4.54
N VAL A 43 -1.51 -13.37 -5.60
CA VAL A 43 -2.59 -12.38 -5.47
C VAL A 43 -3.79 -12.98 -4.76
N GLU A 44 -4.21 -14.19 -5.12
CA GLU A 44 -5.35 -14.87 -4.49
C GLU A 44 -5.06 -15.17 -3.01
N GLU A 45 -3.85 -15.64 -2.69
CA GLU A 45 -3.40 -15.85 -1.31
C GLU A 45 -3.41 -14.54 -0.51
N CYS A 46 -2.83 -13.47 -1.04
CA CYS A 46 -2.80 -12.17 -0.38
C CYS A 46 -4.21 -11.61 -0.09
N LEU A 47 -5.16 -11.84 -1.00
CA LEU A 47 -6.55 -11.44 -0.79
C LEU A 47 -7.21 -12.28 0.30
N ASN A 48 -7.01 -13.58 0.31
CA ASN A 48 -7.51 -14.46 1.37
C ASN A 48 -7.00 -14.03 2.74
N ASP A 49 -5.70 -13.74 2.84
CA ASP A 49 -5.09 -13.20 4.06
C ASP A 49 -5.64 -11.83 4.44
N THR A 50 -5.93 -10.97 3.46
CA THR A 50 -6.59 -9.68 3.69
C THR A 50 -7.96 -9.89 4.35
N TRP A 51 -8.78 -10.80 3.83
CA TRP A 51 -10.12 -11.07 4.37
C TRP A 51 -10.06 -11.70 5.75
N LEU A 52 -9.15 -12.66 5.95
CA LEU A 52 -8.92 -13.30 7.24
C LEU A 52 -8.44 -12.28 8.28
N LYS A 53 -7.54 -11.37 7.89
CA LYS A 53 -7.07 -10.30 8.78
C LYS A 53 -8.20 -9.32 9.11
N ALA A 54 -9.03 -8.94 8.14
CA ALA A 54 -10.21 -8.12 8.39
C ALA A 54 -11.17 -8.79 9.38
N TRP A 55 -11.47 -10.08 9.17
CA TRP A 55 -12.26 -10.89 10.10
C TRP A 55 -11.65 -10.89 11.50
N ASN A 56 -10.37 -11.19 11.64
CA ASN A 56 -9.74 -11.33 12.96
C ASN A 56 -9.63 -10.00 13.73
N THR A 57 -9.62 -8.87 13.05
CA THR A 57 -9.37 -7.55 13.65
C THR A 57 -10.64 -6.72 13.87
N ILE A 58 -11.70 -7.01 13.12
CA ILE A 58 -13.00 -6.35 13.21
C ILE A 58 -13.99 -7.40 13.73
N PRO A 59 -14.48 -7.29 14.98
CA PRO A 59 -14.14 -6.37 16.08
C PRO A 59 -12.82 -6.72 16.82
N PRO A 60 -12.25 -5.80 17.66
CA PRO A 60 -12.83 -4.55 18.16
C PRO A 60 -12.55 -3.32 17.27
N LYS A 61 -11.70 -3.44 16.25
CA LYS A 61 -11.36 -2.31 15.39
C LYS A 61 -12.59 -1.88 14.59
N ARG A 62 -12.92 -0.59 14.61
CA ARG A 62 -13.97 0.00 13.77
C ARG A 62 -13.35 1.03 12.82
N PRO A 63 -12.99 0.64 11.60
CA PRO A 63 -12.37 1.57 10.66
C PRO A 63 -13.35 2.69 10.28
N GLN A 64 -12.85 3.93 10.21
CA GLN A 64 -13.63 5.07 9.70
C GLN A 64 -13.87 4.97 8.18
N SER A 65 -12.97 4.32 7.47
CA SER A 65 -13.11 3.94 6.07
C SER A 65 -12.65 2.50 5.91
N LEU A 66 -13.57 1.62 5.55
CA LEU A 66 -13.26 0.22 5.27
C LEU A 66 -12.37 0.10 4.02
N LEU A 67 -12.61 0.95 3.01
CA LEU A 67 -11.78 1.05 1.81
C LEU A 67 -10.30 1.30 2.15
N ALA A 68 -10.01 2.35 2.93
CA ALA A 68 -8.64 2.69 3.32
C ALA A 68 -8.03 1.62 4.24
N TYR A 69 -8.85 0.99 5.08
CA TYR A 69 -8.42 -0.11 5.93
C TYR A 69 -7.95 -1.31 5.12
N LEU A 70 -8.81 -1.81 4.23
CA LEU A 70 -8.53 -2.98 3.40
C LEU A 70 -7.37 -2.70 2.44
N GLY A 71 -7.34 -1.54 1.79
CA GLY A 71 -6.23 -1.16 0.92
C GLY A 71 -4.88 -1.18 1.62
N ARG A 72 -4.80 -0.70 2.87
CA ARG A 72 -3.58 -0.78 3.69
C ARG A 72 -3.22 -2.22 4.03
N VAL A 73 -4.21 -3.03 4.44
CA VAL A 73 -3.98 -4.43 4.81
C VAL A 73 -3.44 -5.21 3.61
N THR A 74 -4.09 -5.10 2.45
CA THR A 74 -3.65 -5.77 1.22
C THR A 74 -2.27 -5.30 0.79
N ARG A 75 -2.05 -3.98 0.68
CA ARG A 75 -0.74 -3.42 0.29
C ARG A 75 0.38 -3.95 1.18
N ASN A 76 0.18 -3.94 2.50
CA ASN A 76 1.20 -4.40 3.44
C ASN A 76 1.41 -5.92 3.35
N GLY A 77 0.33 -6.70 3.20
CA GLY A 77 0.42 -8.14 2.94
C GLY A 77 1.25 -8.46 1.69
N SER A 78 0.94 -7.82 0.56
CA SER A 78 1.68 -8.00 -0.69
C SER A 78 3.16 -7.64 -0.56
N LEU A 79 3.48 -6.52 0.11
CA LEU A 79 4.87 -6.13 0.34
C LEU A 79 5.62 -7.12 1.24
N ASN A 80 4.94 -7.70 2.25
CA ASN A 80 5.52 -8.71 3.11
C ASN A 80 5.82 -10.01 2.35
N MET A 81 4.90 -10.48 1.50
CA MET A 81 5.14 -11.65 0.63
C MET A 81 6.38 -11.46 -0.25
N VAL A 82 6.51 -10.31 -0.92
CA VAL A 82 7.70 -10.00 -1.74
C VAL A 82 8.98 -10.00 -0.90
N ARG A 83 8.93 -9.50 0.34
CA ARG A 83 10.09 -9.52 1.25
C ARG A 83 10.48 -10.95 1.62
N ASP A 84 9.51 -11.80 1.92
CA ASP A 84 9.75 -13.18 2.33
C ASP A 84 10.27 -14.03 1.18
N GLN A 85 9.71 -13.90 -0.02
CA GLN A 85 10.23 -14.53 -1.24
C GLN A 85 11.69 -14.13 -1.50
N ASN A 86 12.02 -12.84 -1.34
CA ASN A 86 13.39 -12.36 -1.52
C ASN A 86 14.35 -12.86 -0.43
N ARG A 87 13.90 -13.01 0.83
CA ARG A 87 14.69 -13.64 1.90
C ARG A 87 14.95 -15.11 1.60
N GLN A 88 13.94 -15.85 1.16
CA GLN A 88 14.06 -17.27 0.81
C GLN A 88 15.01 -17.49 -0.37
N LYS A 89 14.92 -16.67 -1.43
CA LYS A 89 15.87 -16.71 -2.57
C LYS A 89 17.31 -16.44 -2.12
N ARG A 90 17.54 -15.48 -1.22
CA ARG A 90 18.88 -15.18 -0.65
C ARG A 90 19.40 -16.27 0.29
N ALA A 91 18.52 -17.00 0.96
CA ALA A 91 18.89 -18.13 1.81
C ALA A 91 19.11 -19.43 1.01
N GLY A 92 18.66 -19.48 -0.25
CA GLY A 92 18.61 -20.69 -1.07
C GLY A 92 19.67 -20.83 -2.18
N ASP A 93 20.35 -19.76 -2.63
CA ASP A 93 21.27 -19.90 -3.78
C ASP A 93 22.44 -18.91 -3.83
N GLN A 94 23.63 -19.44 -4.15
CA GLN A 94 24.86 -18.74 -4.57
C GLN A 94 24.76 -18.19 -6.02
N TYR A 95 23.57 -18.20 -6.62
CA TYR A 95 23.34 -17.67 -7.96
C TYR A 95 22.04 -16.87 -7.97
N THR A 96 22.12 -15.55 -8.17
CA THR A 96 21.51 -14.87 -9.32
C THR A 96 21.56 -13.35 -9.17
N THR A 97 22.00 -12.77 -10.27
CA THR A 97 22.22 -11.36 -10.57
C THR A 97 20.91 -10.60 -10.80
N SER A 98 20.88 -9.34 -10.35
CA SER A 98 20.04 -8.23 -10.80
C SER A 98 18.55 -8.22 -10.37
N LEU A 99 18.31 -7.70 -9.16
CA LEU A 99 17.06 -7.02 -8.78
C LEU A 99 17.36 -5.63 -8.18
N ASP A 100 18.38 -4.94 -8.71
CA ASP A 100 18.84 -3.64 -8.19
C ASP A 100 17.82 -2.51 -8.40
N GLU A 101 16.88 -2.62 -9.35
CA GLU A 101 15.82 -1.61 -9.55
C GLU A 101 14.68 -1.69 -8.52
N ILE A 102 14.44 -2.86 -7.91
CA ILE A 102 13.55 -2.96 -6.74
C ILE A 102 14.31 -2.53 -5.49
N GLY A 103 15.64 -2.68 -5.45
CA GLY A 103 16.51 -2.18 -4.38
C GLY A 103 16.37 -0.67 -4.14
N GLU A 104 16.23 0.15 -5.18
CA GLU A 104 16.05 1.61 -5.02
C GLU A 104 14.64 2.01 -4.54
N LEU A 105 13.60 1.25 -4.89
CA LEU A 105 12.24 1.43 -4.34
C LEU A 105 12.13 0.86 -2.93
N SER A 106 12.80 -0.26 -2.68
CA SER A 106 12.86 -0.97 -1.40
C SER A 106 13.76 -0.25 -0.41
N GLY A 107 14.76 0.53 -0.84
CA GLY A 107 15.57 1.39 0.01
C GLY A 107 14.78 2.57 0.59
N ALA A 108 13.83 3.11 -0.17
CA ALA A 108 12.89 4.11 0.34
C ALA A 108 11.78 3.49 1.23
N VAL A 109 11.52 2.19 1.06
CA VAL A 109 10.55 1.38 1.85
C VAL A 109 11.25 0.60 2.98
N GLN A 110 12.58 0.64 3.07
CA GLN A 110 13.39 -0.06 4.08
C GLN A 110 13.10 0.52 5.47
N GLY A 111 12.78 1.81 5.55
CA GLY A 111 12.28 2.44 6.78
C GLY A 111 10.84 2.07 7.16
N GLN A 112 10.11 1.31 6.33
CA GLN A 112 8.73 0.87 6.62
C GLN A 112 8.65 -0.56 7.15
N ALA A 113 9.72 -1.35 7.04
CA ALA A 113 9.76 -2.75 7.50
C ALA A 113 9.97 -2.88 9.02
N GLU A 114 10.20 -1.78 9.74
CA GLU A 114 10.37 -1.76 11.20
C GLU A 114 9.15 -1.18 11.95
N LEU A 115 8.08 -0.84 11.23
CA LEU A 115 6.91 -0.14 11.80
C LEU A 115 5.67 -1.05 11.94
N GLU A 116 5.85 -2.37 12.17
CA GLU A 116 4.73 -3.28 12.47
C GLU A 116 4.19 -3.15 13.91
N GLY A 117 4.74 -2.26 14.73
CA GLY A 117 4.25 -2.00 16.09
C GLY A 117 4.09 -0.53 16.49
N ILE A 118 4.63 0.41 15.71
CA ILE A 118 4.61 1.84 16.02
C ILE A 118 4.60 2.59 14.69
N GLU A 119 3.45 2.74 14.02
CA GLU A 119 3.27 3.98 13.26
C GLU A 119 3.33 5.09 14.30
N SER A 120 4.48 5.73 14.47
CA SER A 120 4.58 6.94 15.28
C SER A 120 3.52 7.88 14.72
N SER A 121 2.46 8.19 15.48
CA SER A 121 1.38 9.10 15.07
C SER A 121 1.95 10.31 14.35
N ALA A 122 3.09 10.81 14.84
CA ALA A 122 3.78 11.95 14.29
C ALA A 122 4.45 11.73 12.90
N LEU A 123 4.91 10.52 12.52
CA LEU A 123 5.34 10.28 11.13
C LEU A 123 4.14 10.36 10.16
N THR A 124 3.03 9.73 10.55
CA THR A 124 1.78 9.76 9.78
C THR A 124 1.24 11.18 9.66
N GLU A 125 1.30 11.97 10.74
CA GLU A 125 0.94 13.39 10.74
C GLU A 125 1.83 14.21 9.80
N ILE A 126 3.15 14.05 9.84
CA ILE A 126 4.07 14.78 8.96
C ILE A 126 3.78 14.51 7.49
N ILE A 127 3.51 13.25 7.13
CA ILE A 127 3.14 12.85 5.76
C ILE A 127 1.80 13.44 5.39
N ASN A 128 0.79 13.37 6.26
CA ASN A 128 -0.53 13.95 6.00
C ASN A 128 -0.45 15.46 5.77
N ASP A 129 0.31 16.18 6.60
CA ASP A 129 0.55 17.61 6.46
C ASP A 129 1.30 17.95 5.18
N PHE A 130 2.28 17.11 4.80
CA PHE A 130 2.98 17.27 3.53
C PHE A 130 2.01 17.13 2.35
N LEU A 131 1.17 16.09 2.36
CA LEU A 131 0.17 15.86 1.32
C LEU A 131 -0.89 16.96 1.29
N ALA A 132 -1.28 17.49 2.45
CA ALA A 132 -2.21 18.62 2.57
C ALA A 132 -1.67 19.87 1.87
N GLY A 133 -0.36 20.13 1.99
CA GLY A 133 0.33 21.25 1.33
C GLY A 133 0.57 21.08 -0.18
N LEU A 134 0.28 19.92 -0.78
CA LEU A 134 0.42 19.71 -2.22
C LEU A 134 -0.85 20.14 -2.99
N PRO A 135 -0.69 20.70 -4.21
CA PRO A 135 -1.77 20.79 -5.19
C PRO A 135 -2.44 19.43 -5.41
N LYS A 136 -3.74 19.44 -5.68
CA LYS A 136 -4.57 18.23 -5.79
C LYS A 136 -4.00 17.22 -6.78
N GLU A 137 -3.55 17.67 -7.94
CA GLU A 137 -3.00 16.84 -9.02
C GLU A 137 -1.74 16.12 -8.56
N LYS A 138 -0.87 16.82 -7.81
CA LYS A 138 0.36 16.25 -7.27
C LYS A 138 0.07 15.24 -6.16
N ARG A 139 -0.92 15.52 -5.30
CA ARG A 139 -1.37 14.59 -4.27
C ARG A 139 -1.89 13.29 -4.89
N ILE A 140 -2.70 13.38 -5.96
CA ILE A 140 -3.22 12.21 -6.68
C ILE A 140 -2.06 11.35 -7.21
N ILE A 141 -1.12 11.94 -7.95
CA ILE A 141 0.06 11.24 -8.49
C ILE A 141 0.89 10.59 -7.37
N PHE A 142 1.04 11.27 -6.24
CA PHE A 142 1.78 10.72 -5.09
C PHE A 142 1.08 9.50 -4.50
N VAL A 143 -0.24 9.58 -4.28
CA VAL A 143 -1.03 8.47 -3.73
C VAL A 143 -1.07 7.30 -4.71
N GLN A 144 -1.28 7.54 -6.00
CA GLN A 144 -1.20 6.52 -7.05
C GLN A 144 0.13 5.77 -6.99
N ARG A 145 1.25 6.50 -6.90
CA ARG A 145 2.56 5.85 -6.89
C ARG A 145 2.87 5.10 -5.60
N TYR A 146 2.62 5.70 -4.43
CA TYR A 146 3.16 5.21 -3.16
C TYR A 146 2.16 4.43 -2.30
N PHE A 147 0.86 4.68 -2.49
CA PHE A 147 -0.19 3.89 -1.85
C PHE A 147 -0.66 2.77 -2.78
N TYR A 148 -1.11 3.11 -3.99
CA TYR A 148 -1.65 2.13 -4.94
C TYR A 148 -0.59 1.32 -5.71
N MET A 149 0.67 1.76 -5.66
CA MET A 149 1.79 1.12 -6.38
C MET A 149 1.63 1.13 -7.91
N ASP A 150 0.83 2.06 -8.44
CA ASP A 150 0.58 2.16 -9.87
C ASP A 150 1.89 2.34 -10.66
N ALA A 151 1.94 1.73 -11.84
CA ALA A 151 3.04 1.92 -12.76
C ALA A 151 3.08 3.38 -13.26
N ILE A 152 4.29 3.90 -13.49
CA ILE A 152 4.47 5.30 -13.92
C ILE A 152 3.77 5.56 -15.28
N SER A 153 3.71 4.56 -16.16
CA SER A 153 2.96 4.60 -17.42
C SER A 153 1.47 4.84 -17.19
N ASP A 154 0.89 4.14 -16.22
CA ASP A 154 -0.55 4.15 -15.96
C ASP A 154 -0.95 5.45 -15.28
N ILE A 155 -0.10 5.93 -14.36
CA ILE A 155 -0.22 7.27 -13.77
C ILE A 155 -0.18 8.34 -14.87
N ALA A 156 0.76 8.23 -15.81
CA ALA A 156 0.90 9.19 -16.90
C ALA A 156 -0.38 9.21 -17.77
N ALA A 157 -0.87 8.04 -18.18
CA ALA A 157 -2.09 7.91 -18.96
C ALA A 157 -3.32 8.47 -18.20
N ALA A 158 -3.51 8.08 -16.93
CA ALA A 158 -4.66 8.47 -16.12
C ALA A 158 -4.71 9.98 -15.83
N ASN A 159 -3.57 10.67 -15.81
CA ASN A 159 -3.49 12.10 -15.51
C ASN A 159 -3.23 12.97 -16.76
N GLY A 160 -3.23 12.40 -17.97
CA GLY A 160 -2.95 13.15 -19.20
C GLY A 160 -1.53 13.75 -19.23
N MET A 161 -0.56 13.08 -18.61
CA MET A 161 0.82 13.51 -18.50
C MET A 161 1.75 12.63 -19.32
N THR A 162 2.97 13.11 -19.59
CA THR A 162 4.03 12.23 -20.10
C THR A 162 4.69 11.44 -18.96
N VAL A 163 5.21 10.26 -19.27
CA VAL A 163 6.01 9.44 -18.33
C VAL A 163 7.15 10.25 -17.69
N SER A 164 7.84 11.07 -18.50
CA SER A 164 8.92 11.94 -18.02
C SER A 164 8.41 12.99 -17.03
N ALA A 165 7.27 13.63 -17.32
CA ALA A 165 6.66 14.61 -16.42
C ALA A 165 6.26 13.99 -15.07
N VAL A 166 5.72 12.77 -15.07
CA VAL A 166 5.40 12.02 -13.85
C VAL A 166 6.67 11.71 -13.04
N LYS A 167 7.73 11.18 -13.68
CA LYS A 167 9.02 10.90 -13.02
C LYS A 167 9.60 12.15 -12.35
N VAL A 168 9.62 13.28 -13.06
CA VAL A 168 10.12 14.56 -12.54
C VAL A 168 9.25 15.06 -11.38
N SER A 169 7.92 14.96 -11.49
CA SER A 169 7.00 15.36 -10.43
C SER A 169 7.23 14.55 -9.15
N LEU A 170 7.29 13.22 -9.26
CA LEU A 170 7.56 12.31 -8.14
C LEU A 170 8.93 12.57 -7.50
N LEU A 171 9.98 12.77 -8.31
CA LEU A 171 11.32 13.10 -7.80
C LEU A 171 11.31 14.39 -6.97
N ARG A 172 10.66 15.44 -7.47
CA ARG A 172 10.54 16.73 -6.76
C ARG A 172 9.76 16.57 -5.46
N MET A 173 8.67 15.82 -5.46
CA MET A 173 7.88 15.55 -4.25
C MET A 173 8.68 14.75 -3.22
N ARG A 174 9.39 13.68 -3.63
CA ARG A 174 10.27 12.91 -2.74
C ARG A 174 11.34 13.76 -2.08
N ARG A 175 12.02 14.62 -2.84
CA ARG A 175 13.04 15.52 -2.29
C ARG A 175 12.45 16.49 -1.26
N LYS A 176 11.27 17.03 -1.52
CA LYS A 176 10.57 17.91 -0.57
C LYS A 176 10.16 17.18 0.70
N LEU A 177 9.59 15.97 0.57
CA LEU A 177 9.22 15.15 1.71
C LEU A 177 10.45 14.78 2.54
N GLY A 178 11.55 14.34 1.90
CA GLY A 178 12.80 14.03 2.57
C GLY A 178 13.35 15.23 3.36
N LYS A 179 13.32 16.43 2.78
CA LYS A 179 13.71 17.66 3.49
C LYS A 179 12.83 17.92 4.71
N LYS A 180 11.50 17.76 4.58
CA LYS A 180 10.57 17.93 5.70
C LYS A 180 10.86 16.93 6.82
N LEU A 181 11.11 15.67 6.48
CA LEU A 181 11.43 14.64 7.47
C LEU A 181 12.75 14.94 8.22
N GLN A 182 13.75 15.50 7.54
CA GLN A 182 14.99 15.97 8.18
C GLN A 182 14.76 17.16 9.12
N GLU A 183 13.95 18.14 8.69
CA GLU A 183 13.59 19.31 9.51
C GLU A 183 12.86 18.89 10.79
N GLU A 184 12.00 17.88 10.70
CA GLU A 184 11.26 17.29 11.83
C GLU A 184 12.06 16.22 12.61
N LYS A 185 13.35 16.01 12.28
CA LYS A 185 14.26 15.04 12.93
C LYS A 185 13.77 13.59 12.92
N TYR A 186 13.02 13.22 11.87
CA TYR A 186 12.58 11.84 11.65
C TYR A 186 13.62 10.99 10.92
N ILE A 187 14.51 11.63 10.15
CA ILE A 187 15.64 11.04 9.44
C ILE A 187 16.87 11.95 9.50
#